data_AF-A0A962LK06-F1
#
_entry.id   AF-A0A962LK06-F1
#
_cell.length_a   1.000
_cell.length_b   1.000
_cell.length_c   1.000
_cell.angle_alpha   90.00
_cell.angle_beta   90.00
_cell.angle_gamma   90.00
#
_symmetry.space_group_name_H-M   'P 1'
#
loop_
_entity.id
_entity.type
_entity.pdbx_description
1 polymer ?
#
loop_
_entity_poly.entity_id
_entity_poly.type
_entity_poly.pdbx_seq_one_letter_code
_entity_poly.pdbx_strand_id
1 'polypeptide(L)'
;MATITDLEPQPILIALPAADRKQIHIVVRQPLPEFRAGKAMLLDVQLRNDSSQSITSEPPQRVLLSYHWAKPDGSYEKYAGRRTALPAPLASGGQCNIQMRIAPPATKGEYELQVGLLQEGISWFEIGNPHHLQKFPVQVLARDMKSLRAMKKLPRYAEDRSVHVDTPPAIFSFELTNQCPFKCIMCARTNNMTRAEGHMSFETFKKAVDEFVELNPEHARTQDVWLHGFGESLVHPEFAKFMSYAIGKGVNAGLSINPLMLTKKVASDLLDAAPRHLYIALDGHDDESFEKIRGVKNAYHKSKRRLLKFLREKERRGVDTRISLSMIDFPNNRQSIEEVEAFWNAQEGIDHFVAKPFVSWDGKAEDVNLLVHPDKVKPQPAQNKVLCDFPWEKMTVSWDGDVVPCCFDYNKRYALGNINTESLQEIWNGEKMHALRREMIANKVTNPLCQGCEYLYQDIVP
;
A
#
# COMPACT_ATOMS: atom_id res chain seq x y z
N MET A 1 6.70 -34.37 -12.71
CA MET A 1 7.00 -34.69 -11.30
C MET A 1 8.27 -33.94 -10.91
N ALA A 2 8.17 -32.90 -10.09
CA ALA A 2 9.36 -32.19 -9.62
C ALA A 2 9.98 -32.98 -8.44
N THR A 3 11.26 -33.28 -8.54
CA THR A 3 12.04 -34.02 -7.54
C THR A 3 12.24 -33.18 -6.27
N ILE A 4 12.11 -33.84 -5.12
CA ILE A 4 12.17 -33.29 -3.76
C ILE A 4 13.64 -33.10 -3.32
N THR A 5 14.45 -32.32 -4.05
CA THR A 5 15.89 -32.19 -3.71
C THR A 5 16.44 -30.77 -3.56
N ASP A 6 15.64 -29.70 -3.69
CA ASP A 6 16.11 -28.31 -3.48
C ASP A 6 15.51 -27.63 -2.23
N LEU A 7 15.32 -28.36 -1.14
CA LEU A 7 15.05 -27.76 0.16
C LEU A 7 16.40 -27.52 0.85
N GLU A 8 16.87 -26.26 0.88
CA GLU A 8 17.90 -25.84 1.83
C GLU A 8 17.51 -26.36 3.23
N PRO A 9 18.44 -26.99 3.98
CA PRO A 9 18.13 -27.48 5.32
C PRO A 9 17.60 -26.31 6.15
N GLN A 10 16.38 -26.46 6.66
CA GLN A 10 15.78 -25.45 7.53
C GLN A 10 16.69 -25.27 8.74
N PRO A 11 17.05 -24.04 9.11
CA PRO A 11 17.87 -23.82 10.29
C PRO A 11 17.14 -24.40 11.51
N ILE A 12 17.85 -25.18 12.32
CA ILE A 12 17.30 -25.74 13.55
C ILE A 12 16.96 -24.59 14.48
N LEU A 13 15.67 -24.38 14.71
CA LEU A 13 15.19 -23.41 15.69
C LEU A 13 15.40 -23.99 17.10
N ILE A 14 16.02 -23.20 17.98
CA ILE A 14 16.37 -23.64 19.33
C ILE A 14 15.57 -22.78 20.27
N ALA A 15 14.62 -23.39 20.98
CA ALA A 15 13.81 -22.70 21.96
C ALA A 15 14.69 -22.02 23.02
N LEU A 16 14.45 -20.73 23.28
CA LEU A 16 15.00 -20.07 24.47
C LEU A 16 14.59 -20.86 25.72
N PRO A 17 15.50 -21.11 26.67
CA PRO A 17 15.16 -21.82 27.90
C PRO A 17 13.98 -21.16 28.62
N ALA A 18 13.08 -21.96 29.20
CA ALA A 18 11.90 -21.44 29.90
C ALA A 18 12.26 -20.48 31.05
N ALA A 19 13.42 -20.69 31.70
CA ALA A 19 13.94 -19.80 32.74
C ALA A 19 14.37 -18.43 32.19
N ASP A 20 14.93 -18.39 30.98
CA ASP A 20 15.33 -17.14 30.32
C ASP A 20 14.11 -16.37 29.81
N ARG A 21 13.12 -17.06 29.24
CA ARG A 21 11.87 -16.43 28.79
C ARG A 21 11.17 -15.66 29.91
N LYS A 22 11.18 -16.20 31.14
CA LYS A 22 10.57 -15.57 32.32
C LYS A 22 11.28 -14.27 32.76
N GLN A 23 12.51 -14.05 32.32
CA GLN A 23 13.34 -12.89 32.67
C GLN A 23 13.34 -11.82 31.57
N ILE A 24 12.49 -11.97 30.56
CA ILE A 24 12.31 -10.94 29.53
C ILE A 24 11.00 -10.22 29.84
N HIS A 25 11.07 -8.91 29.96
CA HIS A 25 9.96 -8.10 30.46
C HIS A 25 9.53 -7.09 29.41
N ILE A 26 8.22 -6.90 29.28
CA ILE A 26 7.62 -5.86 28.45
C ILE A 26 6.75 -4.95 29.31
N VAL A 27 6.76 -3.65 29.01
CA VAL A 27 5.93 -2.63 29.65
C VAL A 27 5.38 -1.67 28.59
N VAL A 28 4.06 -1.54 28.50
CA VAL A 28 3.44 -0.50 27.68
C VAL A 28 3.63 0.84 28.40
N ARG A 29 4.34 1.78 27.78
CA ARG A 29 4.82 3.02 28.44
C ARG A 29 3.82 4.18 28.38
N GLN A 30 2.67 3.98 27.74
CA GLN A 30 1.65 5.01 27.53
C GLN A 30 0.26 4.52 27.93
N PRO A 31 -0.67 5.43 28.30
CA PRO A 31 -2.09 5.11 28.28
C PRO A 31 -2.49 4.56 26.92
N LEU A 32 -3.40 3.59 26.91
CA LEU A 32 -3.88 3.06 25.64
C LEU A 32 -4.55 4.16 24.82
N PRO A 33 -4.22 4.28 23.52
CA PRO A 33 -4.94 5.19 22.65
C PRO A 33 -6.39 4.73 22.49
N GLU A 34 -7.25 5.65 22.04
CA GLU A 34 -8.60 5.27 21.62
C GLU A 34 -8.52 4.35 20.39
N PHE A 35 -9.04 3.12 20.51
CA PHE A 35 -9.09 2.18 19.40
C PHE A 35 -10.41 2.33 18.64
N ARG A 36 -10.31 2.49 17.33
CA ARG A 36 -11.45 2.51 16.41
C ARG A 36 -11.34 1.39 15.41
N ALA A 37 -12.47 0.76 15.10
CA ALA A 37 -12.55 -0.40 14.22
C ALA A 37 -11.75 -0.19 12.91
N GLY A 38 -10.81 -1.09 12.61
CA GLY A 38 -9.98 -1.06 11.40
C GLY A 38 -9.00 0.12 11.26
N LYS A 39 -8.82 0.96 12.30
CA LYS A 39 -7.82 2.05 12.33
C LYS A 39 -6.63 1.64 13.20
N ALA A 40 -5.50 1.30 12.56
CA ALA A 40 -4.30 0.94 13.28
C ALA A 40 -3.73 2.12 14.08
N MET A 41 -3.16 1.82 15.25
CA MET A 41 -2.56 2.78 16.17
C MET A 41 -1.13 2.37 16.51
N LEU A 42 -0.34 3.33 16.98
CA LEU A 42 1.00 3.07 17.49
C LEU A 42 0.97 2.96 19.01
N LEU A 43 1.73 2.01 19.55
CA LEU A 43 1.87 1.76 20.97
C LEU A 43 3.35 1.66 21.31
N ASP A 44 3.81 2.52 22.23
CA ASP A 44 5.18 2.48 22.70
C ASP A 44 5.33 1.42 23.80
N VAL A 45 6.15 0.42 23.51
CA VAL A 45 6.45 -0.71 24.40
C VAL A 45 7.93 -0.71 24.71
N GLN A 46 8.25 -0.72 26.00
CA GLN A 46 9.61 -0.97 26.44
C GLN A 46 9.82 -2.46 26.66
N LEU A 47 10.96 -2.96 26.21
CA LEU A 47 11.42 -4.31 26.46
C LEU A 47 12.72 -4.27 27.27
N ARG A 48 12.80 -5.08 28.32
CA ARG A 48 14.01 -5.31 29.14
C ARG A 48 14.35 -6.79 29.12
N ASN A 49 15.62 -7.13 28.91
CA ASN A 49 16.10 -8.50 28.90
C ASN A 49 16.99 -8.74 30.12
N ASP A 50 16.45 -9.34 31.18
CA ASP A 50 17.21 -9.74 32.37
C ASP A 50 17.69 -11.20 32.29
N SER A 51 17.44 -11.87 31.16
CA SER A 51 17.83 -13.27 30.96
C SER A 51 19.34 -13.45 30.76
N SER A 52 19.82 -14.69 30.80
CA SER A 52 21.22 -15.00 30.52
C SER A 52 21.57 -14.96 29.01
N GLN A 53 20.56 -14.86 28.14
CA GLN A 53 20.70 -14.94 26.69
C GLN A 53 20.55 -13.58 26.02
N SER A 54 21.26 -13.36 24.92
CA SER A 54 20.93 -12.26 24.00
C SER A 54 19.72 -12.66 23.15
N ILE A 55 18.80 -11.73 22.91
CA ILE A 55 17.66 -11.94 22.01
C ILE A 55 17.79 -11.06 20.77
N THR A 56 17.27 -11.53 19.64
CA THR A 56 17.33 -10.80 18.36
C THR A 56 16.08 -11.07 17.54
N SER A 57 15.73 -10.17 16.63
CA SER A 57 14.72 -10.43 15.60
C SER A 57 15.32 -10.94 14.29
N GLU A 58 16.63 -11.17 14.24
CA GLU A 58 17.32 -11.72 13.08
C GLU A 58 17.17 -13.24 12.99
N PRO A 59 17.09 -13.81 11.77
CA PRO A 59 17.13 -15.25 11.59
C PRO A 59 18.43 -15.87 12.15
N PRO A 60 18.39 -17.12 12.65
CA PRO A 60 17.23 -18.00 12.70
C PRO A 60 16.36 -17.84 13.97
N GLN A 61 16.88 -17.26 15.06
CA GLN A 61 16.21 -17.22 16.38
C GLN A 61 15.42 -15.93 16.61
N ARG A 62 14.38 -15.70 15.81
CA ARG A 62 13.62 -14.44 15.84
C ARG A 62 12.71 -14.36 17.06
N VAL A 63 13.05 -13.48 17.99
CA VAL A 63 12.15 -12.98 19.05
C VAL A 63 11.48 -11.70 18.54
N LEU A 64 10.16 -11.64 18.65
CA LEU A 64 9.33 -10.56 18.10
C LEU A 64 8.29 -10.13 19.13
N LEU A 65 7.96 -8.84 19.17
CA LEU A 65 6.73 -8.40 19.84
C LEU A 65 5.52 -8.61 18.94
N SER A 66 4.40 -8.93 19.57
CA SER A 66 3.12 -9.10 18.90
C SER A 66 1.99 -8.91 19.92
N TYR A 67 0.75 -9.11 19.51
CA TYR A 67 -0.40 -8.98 20.38
C TYR A 67 -1.52 -9.96 19.98
N HIS A 68 -2.48 -10.15 20.88
CA HIS A 68 -3.75 -10.82 20.65
C HIS A 68 -4.91 -9.84 20.88
N TRP A 69 -6.03 -10.09 20.22
CA TRP A 69 -7.33 -9.52 20.56
C TRP A 69 -8.25 -10.63 21.02
N ALA A 70 -8.55 -10.67 22.31
CA ALA A 70 -9.50 -11.60 22.90
C ALA A 70 -10.89 -10.96 23.04
N LYS A 71 -11.94 -11.79 22.92
CA LYS A 71 -13.33 -11.43 23.17
C LYS A 71 -13.67 -11.68 24.66
N PRO A 72 -14.77 -11.10 25.17
CA PRO A 72 -15.22 -11.32 26.54
C PRO A 72 -15.51 -12.80 26.87
N ASP A 73 -15.84 -13.61 25.86
CA ASP A 73 -16.07 -15.06 26.00
C ASP A 73 -14.77 -15.89 26.08
N GLY A 74 -13.60 -15.24 26.02
CA GLY A 74 -12.29 -15.89 26.06
C GLY A 74 -11.78 -16.42 24.72
N SER A 75 -12.60 -16.37 23.66
CA SER A 75 -12.15 -16.66 22.29
C SER A 75 -11.31 -15.52 21.71
N TYR A 76 -10.51 -15.80 20.69
CA TYR A 76 -9.71 -14.76 20.03
C TYR A 76 -10.38 -14.25 18.77
N GLU A 77 -10.57 -12.93 18.69
CA GLU A 77 -10.85 -12.26 17.40
C GLU A 77 -9.60 -12.23 16.52
N LYS A 78 -8.42 -12.04 17.14
CA LYS A 78 -7.12 -12.18 16.45
C LYS A 78 -6.11 -12.80 17.40
N TYR A 79 -5.75 -14.05 17.14
CA TYR A 79 -4.75 -14.75 17.95
C TYR A 79 -3.31 -14.36 17.59
N ALA A 80 -3.02 -13.87 16.39
CA ALA A 80 -1.68 -13.39 16.07
C ALA A 80 -1.77 -12.02 15.39
N GLY A 81 -1.47 -10.98 16.17
CA GLY A 81 -1.28 -9.61 15.71
C GLY A 81 -0.03 -9.43 14.84
N ARG A 82 0.16 -8.19 14.35
CA ARG A 82 1.32 -7.83 13.54
C ARG A 82 2.62 -8.03 14.33
N ARG A 83 3.60 -8.70 13.71
CA ARG A 83 4.95 -8.85 14.27
C ARG A 83 5.69 -7.51 14.24
N THR A 84 6.37 -7.18 15.33
CA THR A 84 7.24 -6.01 15.44
C THR A 84 8.62 -6.47 15.86
N ALA A 85 9.62 -6.18 15.02
CA ALA A 85 11.02 -6.51 15.29
C ALA A 85 11.63 -5.60 16.35
N LEU A 86 12.61 -6.12 17.08
CA LEU A 86 13.51 -5.34 17.91
C LEU A 86 14.39 -4.45 17.00
N PRO A 87 14.73 -3.22 17.43
CA PRO A 87 15.55 -2.31 16.62
C PRO A 87 16.98 -2.79 16.43
N ALA A 88 17.48 -3.63 17.34
CA ALA A 88 18.78 -4.28 17.31
C ALA A 88 18.76 -5.52 18.23
N PRO A 89 19.73 -6.45 18.13
CA PRO A 89 19.93 -7.49 19.14
C PRO A 89 20.04 -6.89 20.54
N LEU A 90 19.34 -7.49 21.51
CA LEU A 90 19.29 -7.03 22.89
C LEU A 90 20.02 -8.02 23.81
N ALA A 91 21.19 -7.61 24.28
CA ALA A 91 22.01 -8.37 25.22
C ALA A 91 21.34 -8.52 26.60
N SER A 92 21.89 -9.44 27.41
CA SER A 92 21.55 -9.58 28.83
C SER A 92 21.77 -8.26 29.59
N GLY A 93 20.81 -7.89 30.45
CA GLY A 93 20.73 -6.60 31.14
C GLY A 93 20.30 -5.41 30.28
N GLY A 94 20.05 -5.63 28.98
CA GLY A 94 19.71 -4.57 28.03
C GLY A 94 18.25 -4.11 28.11
N GLN A 95 18.00 -2.90 27.62
CA GLN A 95 16.64 -2.35 27.45
C GLN A 95 16.51 -1.59 26.12
N CYS A 96 15.34 -1.67 25.48
CA CYS A 96 15.01 -0.87 24.30
C CYS A 96 13.54 -0.43 24.29
N ASN A 97 13.24 0.63 23.53
CA ASN A 97 11.88 1.08 23.26
C ASN A 97 11.50 0.70 21.83
N ILE A 98 10.27 0.22 21.66
CA ILE A 98 9.77 -0.34 20.42
C ILE A 98 8.39 0.29 20.17
N GLN A 99 8.24 0.90 19.00
CA GLN A 99 6.96 1.43 18.56
C GLN A 99 6.21 0.35 17.78
N MET A 100 5.18 -0.23 18.39
CA MET A 100 4.38 -1.29 17.78
C MET A 100 3.16 -0.73 17.05
N ARG A 101 2.88 -1.23 15.85
CA ARG A 101 1.63 -0.94 15.16
C ARG A 101 0.56 -1.98 15.51
N ILE A 102 -0.47 -1.54 16.23
CA ILE A 102 -1.61 -2.36 16.65
C ILE A 102 -2.79 -2.10 15.71
N ALA A 103 -3.21 -3.12 14.97
CA ALA A 103 -4.47 -3.12 14.22
C ALA A 103 -5.61 -3.66 15.11
N PRO A 104 -6.63 -2.86 15.46
CA PRO A 104 -7.79 -3.33 16.20
C PRO A 104 -8.75 -4.16 15.33
N PRO A 105 -9.66 -4.93 15.94
CA PRO A 105 -10.77 -5.62 15.27
C PRO A 105 -11.53 -4.73 14.29
N ALA A 106 -12.10 -5.33 13.24
CA ALA A 106 -12.89 -4.63 12.23
C ALA A 106 -14.30 -4.26 12.72
N THR A 107 -14.74 -4.86 13.82
CA THR A 107 -16.06 -4.66 14.43
C THR A 107 -15.92 -3.92 15.75
N LYS A 108 -16.80 -2.94 15.99
CA LYS A 108 -16.89 -2.26 17.29
C LYS A 108 -17.31 -3.26 18.36
N GLY A 109 -16.83 -3.11 19.58
CA GLY A 109 -17.15 -4.02 20.67
C GLY A 109 -16.17 -3.93 21.81
N GLU A 110 -16.43 -4.71 22.85
CA GLU A 110 -15.52 -4.92 23.96
C GLU A 110 -14.52 -6.02 23.60
N TYR A 111 -13.25 -5.75 23.85
CA TYR A 111 -12.15 -6.69 23.63
C TYR A 111 -11.12 -6.56 24.74
N GLU A 112 -10.23 -7.55 24.84
CA GLU A 112 -9.00 -7.44 25.62
C GLU A 112 -7.80 -7.45 24.66
N LEU A 113 -7.02 -6.36 24.68
CA LEU A 113 -5.72 -6.31 24.01
C LEU A 113 -4.68 -6.99 24.89
N GLN A 114 -4.03 -8.02 24.37
CA GLN A 114 -2.99 -8.76 25.07
C GLN A 114 -1.66 -8.59 24.35
N VAL A 115 -0.74 -7.79 24.89
CA VAL A 115 0.58 -7.53 24.29
C VAL A 115 1.59 -8.52 24.84
N GLY A 116 2.38 -9.15 23.97
CA GLY A 116 3.26 -10.25 24.32
C GLY A 116 4.49 -10.39 23.42
N LEU A 117 5.33 -11.36 23.76
CA LEU A 117 6.49 -11.79 22.98
C LEU A 117 6.26 -13.19 22.43
N LEU A 118 6.86 -13.46 21.27
CA LEU A 118 7.00 -14.81 20.77
C LEU A 118 8.41 -15.05 20.22
N GLN A 119 8.80 -16.32 20.25
CA GLN A 119 9.89 -16.84 19.45
C GLN A 119 9.28 -17.47 18.20
N GLU A 120 9.49 -16.82 17.07
CA GLU A 120 8.88 -17.16 15.80
C GLU A 120 9.22 -18.61 15.39
N GLY A 121 8.20 -19.38 15.03
CA GLY A 121 8.34 -20.80 14.68
C GLY A 121 8.56 -21.74 15.87
N ILE A 122 8.61 -21.23 17.10
CA ILE A 122 8.72 -22.02 18.33
C ILE A 122 7.46 -21.90 19.18
N SER A 123 7.27 -20.77 19.87
CA SER A 123 6.13 -20.57 20.76
C SER A 123 6.02 -19.12 21.20
N TRP A 124 4.82 -18.76 21.64
CA TRP A 124 4.63 -17.56 22.45
C TRP A 124 5.23 -17.73 23.84
N PHE A 125 5.55 -16.62 24.51
CA PHE A 125 6.21 -16.62 25.81
C PHE A 125 5.23 -16.86 26.96
N GLU A 126 3.94 -16.59 26.76
CA GLU A 126 2.92 -16.83 27.79
C GLU A 126 2.50 -18.29 27.92
N ILE A 127 2.85 -19.14 26.97
CA ILE A 127 2.60 -20.59 27.04
C ILE A 127 3.44 -21.15 28.19
N GLY A 128 2.77 -21.55 29.27
CA GLY A 128 3.40 -21.97 30.54
C GLY A 128 3.74 -20.83 31.51
N ASN A 129 3.42 -19.57 31.16
CA ASN A 129 3.52 -18.41 32.04
C ASN A 129 2.55 -17.28 31.61
N PRO A 130 1.25 -17.35 31.93
CA PRO A 130 0.25 -16.40 31.45
C PRO A 130 0.49 -14.93 31.88
N HIS A 131 1.33 -14.70 32.89
CA HIS A 131 1.71 -13.35 33.35
C HIS A 131 2.65 -12.61 32.39
N HIS A 132 3.13 -13.27 31.34
CA HIS A 132 3.98 -12.64 30.33
C HIS A 132 3.21 -11.69 29.38
N LEU A 133 1.87 -11.79 29.38
CA LEU A 133 1.00 -10.87 28.64
C LEU A 133 0.69 -9.64 29.48
N GLN A 134 0.83 -8.46 28.88
CA GLN A 134 0.16 -7.27 29.38
C GLN A 134 -1.23 -7.20 28.77
N LYS A 135 -2.24 -7.28 29.64
CA LYS A 135 -3.64 -7.36 29.26
C LYS A 135 -4.35 -6.06 29.56
N PHE A 136 -5.15 -5.59 28.61
CA PHE A 136 -5.88 -4.35 28.75
C PHE A 136 -7.30 -4.51 28.24
N PRO A 137 -8.32 -4.23 29.06
CA PRO A 137 -9.69 -4.11 28.56
C PRO A 137 -9.77 -2.89 27.64
N VAL A 138 -10.36 -3.07 26.46
CA VAL A 138 -10.46 -2.04 25.42
C VAL A 138 -11.86 -2.04 24.85
N GLN A 139 -12.50 -0.87 24.88
CA GLN A 139 -13.67 -0.61 24.06
C GLN A 139 -13.21 -0.16 22.66
N VAL A 140 -13.36 -1.03 21.67
CA VAL A 140 -13.17 -0.64 20.27
C VAL A 140 -14.42 0.09 19.80
N LEU A 141 -14.25 1.36 19.47
CA LEU A 141 -15.34 2.20 18.98
C LEU A 141 -15.59 1.96 17.50
N ALA A 142 -16.79 2.34 17.05
CA ALA A 142 -17.07 2.40 15.63
C ALA A 142 -16.03 3.27 14.92
N ARG A 143 -15.61 2.84 13.74
CA ARG A 143 -14.82 3.69 12.87
C ARG A 143 -15.63 4.94 12.60
N ASP A 144 -15.06 6.09 12.93
CA ASP A 144 -15.74 7.33 12.61
C ASP A 144 -15.65 7.54 11.09
N MET A 145 -16.72 7.16 10.41
CA MET A 145 -16.91 7.46 8.99
C MET A 145 -16.98 8.98 8.76
N LYS A 146 -17.27 9.79 9.79
CA LYS A 146 -17.23 11.25 9.70
C LYS A 146 -15.81 11.79 9.76
N SER A 147 -14.87 11.22 10.49
CA SER A 147 -13.46 11.68 10.47
C SER A 147 -12.74 11.34 9.17
N LEU A 148 -13.13 10.25 8.47
CA LEU A 148 -12.73 10.02 7.07
C LEU A 148 -13.42 10.99 6.08
N ARG A 149 -14.53 11.60 6.50
CA ARG A 149 -15.34 12.57 5.74
C ARG A 149 -15.20 14.01 6.29
N ALA A 150 -14.22 14.26 7.17
CA ALA A 150 -13.98 15.58 7.76
C ALA A 150 -13.06 16.43 6.88
N MET A 151 -12.65 15.91 5.72
CA MET A 151 -12.44 16.78 4.57
C MET A 151 -13.80 17.40 4.24
N LYS A 152 -13.93 18.73 4.33
CA LYS A 152 -15.05 19.45 3.71
C LYS A 152 -15.27 18.80 2.33
N LYS A 153 -16.40 18.12 2.14
CA LYS A 153 -16.71 17.54 0.83
C LYS A 153 -16.62 18.69 -0.17
N LEU A 154 -15.71 18.56 -1.13
CA LEU A 154 -15.59 19.55 -2.19
C LEU A 154 -16.98 19.69 -2.84
N PRO A 155 -17.41 20.92 -3.14
CA PRO A 155 -18.58 21.13 -3.98
C PRO A 155 -18.50 20.26 -5.24
N ARG A 156 -19.65 19.71 -5.63
CA ARG A 156 -19.71 18.72 -6.73
C ARG A 156 -19.11 19.28 -8.01
N TYR A 157 -19.48 20.51 -8.38
CA TYR A 157 -19.03 21.16 -9.60
C TYR A 157 -17.83 22.04 -9.33
N ALA A 158 -16.90 22.11 -10.29
CA ALA A 158 -15.71 22.94 -10.16
C ALA A 158 -16.03 24.43 -9.98
N GLU A 159 -17.09 24.94 -10.62
CA GLU A 159 -17.52 26.35 -10.54
C GLU A 159 -17.83 26.84 -9.11
N ASP A 160 -18.18 25.92 -8.22
CA ASP A 160 -18.48 26.19 -6.81
C ASP A 160 -17.23 26.11 -5.91
N ARG A 161 -16.05 25.83 -6.48
CA ARG A 161 -14.78 25.64 -5.74
C ARG A 161 -13.89 26.89 -5.82
N SER A 162 -12.93 26.98 -4.91
CA SER A 162 -11.97 28.07 -4.85
C SER A 162 -10.72 27.79 -5.69
N VAL A 163 -10.13 28.82 -6.28
CA VAL A 163 -8.83 28.74 -6.99
C VAL A 163 -7.70 28.44 -6.01
N HIS A 164 -7.67 29.19 -4.90
CA HIS A 164 -6.79 28.90 -3.77
C HIS A 164 -7.46 27.90 -2.84
N VAL A 165 -6.71 26.95 -2.30
CA VAL A 165 -7.20 25.99 -1.30
C VAL A 165 -6.41 26.11 -0.02
N ASP A 166 -7.11 26.14 1.12
CA ASP A 166 -6.48 26.22 2.44
C ASP A 166 -6.07 24.84 2.97
N THR A 167 -6.43 23.76 2.26
CA THR A 167 -6.02 22.41 2.61
C THR A 167 -4.53 22.22 2.34
N PRO A 168 -3.82 21.48 3.20
CA PRO A 168 -2.42 21.17 2.96
C PRO A 168 -2.25 20.27 1.71
N PRO A 169 -1.06 20.25 1.09
CA PRO A 169 -0.77 19.40 -0.06
C PRO A 169 -1.06 17.94 0.24
N ALA A 170 -1.69 17.27 -0.71
CA ALA A 170 -2.02 15.86 -0.61
C ALA A 170 -1.41 15.09 -1.78
N ILE A 171 -0.90 13.90 -1.50
CA ILE A 171 -0.21 13.06 -2.49
C ILE A 171 -1.03 11.82 -2.77
N PHE A 172 -1.31 11.58 -4.05
CA PHE A 172 -1.88 10.33 -4.53
C PHE A 172 -0.80 9.26 -4.67
N SER A 173 0.29 9.61 -5.36
CA SER A 173 1.38 8.66 -5.61
C SER A 173 2.76 9.30 -5.75
N PHE A 174 3.77 8.48 -5.45
CA PHE A 174 5.18 8.70 -5.79
C PHE A 174 5.58 7.64 -6.82
N GLU A 175 5.91 8.06 -8.02
CA GLU A 175 6.41 7.18 -9.08
C GLU A 175 7.90 6.89 -8.85
N LEU A 176 8.21 5.69 -8.34
CA LEU A 176 9.61 5.32 -8.10
C LEU A 176 10.39 5.14 -9.41
N THR A 177 9.74 4.62 -10.44
CA THR A 177 10.31 4.43 -11.78
C THR A 177 9.19 4.18 -12.78
N ASN A 178 9.38 4.64 -14.01
CA ASN A 178 8.49 4.33 -15.13
C ASN A 178 8.99 3.17 -16.01
N GLN A 179 10.07 2.49 -15.63
CA GLN A 179 10.52 1.28 -16.30
C GLN A 179 9.62 0.10 -15.94
N CYS A 180 9.34 -0.77 -16.92
CA CYS A 180 8.49 -1.95 -16.73
C CYS A 180 8.97 -3.09 -17.63
N PRO A 181 9.10 -4.33 -17.10
CA PRO A 181 9.43 -5.48 -17.94
C PRO A 181 8.23 -5.99 -18.75
N PHE A 182 7.03 -5.46 -18.51
CA PHE A 182 5.79 -5.84 -19.19
C PHE A 182 5.45 -4.86 -20.32
N LYS A 183 4.73 -5.34 -21.32
CA LYS A 183 4.20 -4.55 -22.44
C LYS A 183 2.69 -4.71 -22.51
N CYS A 184 2.03 -4.31 -21.41
CA CYS A 184 0.61 -4.54 -21.24
C CYS A 184 -0.18 -3.77 -22.31
N ILE A 185 -1.11 -4.43 -22.99
CA ILE A 185 -1.88 -3.81 -24.09
C ILE A 185 -2.78 -2.67 -23.60
N MET A 186 -3.20 -2.69 -22.34
CA MET A 186 -4.05 -1.67 -21.72
C MET A 186 -3.27 -0.54 -21.04
N CYS A 187 -1.93 -0.54 -21.09
CA CYS A 187 -1.12 0.46 -20.40
C CYS A 187 -0.66 1.54 -21.38
N ALA A 188 -1.00 2.80 -21.12
CA ALA A 188 -0.54 3.94 -21.94
C ALA A 188 0.99 4.01 -22.04
N ARG A 189 1.72 3.51 -21.03
CA ARG A 189 3.18 3.39 -21.02
C ARG A 189 3.74 2.57 -22.19
N THR A 190 3.00 1.61 -22.74
CA THR A 190 3.55 0.65 -23.71
C THR A 190 3.85 1.32 -25.06
N ASN A 191 2.90 2.08 -25.60
CA ASN A 191 3.01 2.67 -26.94
C ASN A 191 2.79 4.20 -26.98
N ASN A 192 2.29 4.84 -25.91
CA ASN A 192 1.88 6.25 -25.93
C ASN A 192 2.76 7.17 -25.08
N MET A 193 3.49 6.61 -24.10
CA MET A 193 4.41 7.40 -23.28
C MET A 193 5.69 7.71 -24.06
N THR A 194 6.01 9.00 -24.18
CA THR A 194 7.15 9.53 -24.93
C THR A 194 8.19 10.21 -24.04
N ARG A 195 7.86 10.47 -22.77
CA ARG A 195 8.84 11.00 -21.80
C ARG A 195 9.93 9.98 -21.48
N ALA A 196 11.08 10.49 -21.03
CA ALA A 196 12.23 9.67 -20.67
C ALA A 196 11.91 8.66 -19.57
N GLU A 197 12.63 7.53 -19.60
CA GLU A 197 12.57 6.52 -18.54
C GLU A 197 13.67 6.71 -17.52
N GLY A 198 13.36 6.45 -16.24
CA GLY A 198 14.35 6.59 -15.18
C GLY A 198 13.90 6.04 -13.83
N HIS A 199 14.76 6.24 -12.85
CA HIS A 199 14.59 5.85 -11.46
C HIS A 199 14.67 7.10 -10.59
N MET A 200 13.76 7.20 -9.62
CA MET A 200 13.76 8.30 -8.67
C MET A 200 15.01 8.24 -7.79
N SER A 201 15.65 9.38 -7.57
CA SER A 201 16.74 9.45 -6.60
C SER A 201 16.18 9.33 -5.18
N PHE A 202 16.94 8.71 -4.27
CA PHE A 202 16.50 8.64 -2.87
C PHE A 202 16.40 10.02 -2.24
N GLU A 203 17.23 10.99 -2.65
CA GLU A 203 17.19 12.36 -2.14
C GLU A 203 15.90 13.09 -2.53
N THR A 204 15.49 12.99 -3.79
CA THR A 204 14.21 13.51 -4.29
C THR A 204 13.03 12.88 -3.53
N PHE A 205 13.03 11.55 -3.39
CA PHE A 205 11.98 10.84 -2.66
C PHE A 205 11.93 11.26 -1.19
N LYS A 206 13.09 11.31 -0.54
CA LYS A 206 13.23 11.68 0.86
C LYS A 206 12.67 13.08 1.12
N LYS A 207 13.08 14.06 0.30
CA LYS A 207 12.58 15.44 0.38
C LYS A 207 11.05 15.47 0.25
N ALA A 208 10.51 14.83 -0.79
CA ALA A 208 9.08 14.84 -1.07
C ALA A 208 8.25 14.16 0.03
N VAL A 209 8.72 13.02 0.57
CA VAL A 209 8.06 12.32 1.68
C VAL A 209 8.13 13.12 2.97
N ASP A 210 9.28 13.72 3.28
CA ASP A 210 9.44 14.52 4.51
C ASP A 210 8.54 15.75 4.51
N GLU A 211 8.54 16.53 3.41
CA GLU A 211 7.64 17.67 3.27
C GLU A 211 6.17 17.26 3.32
N PHE A 212 5.81 16.16 2.65
CA PHE A 212 4.43 15.66 2.66
C PHE A 212 3.97 15.25 4.07
N VAL A 213 4.80 14.53 4.81
CA VAL A 213 4.47 14.09 6.17
C VAL A 213 4.41 15.27 7.14
N GLU A 214 5.26 16.28 6.95
CA GLU A 214 5.24 17.51 7.75
C GLU A 214 3.98 18.36 7.48
N LEU A 215 3.66 18.58 6.21
CA LEU A 215 2.56 19.44 5.79
C LEU A 215 1.19 18.77 5.97
N ASN A 216 1.09 17.46 5.75
CA ASN A 216 -0.17 16.72 5.79
C ASN A 216 -0.05 15.35 6.49
N PRO A 217 0.28 15.35 7.79
CA PRO A 217 0.50 14.13 8.57
C PRO A 217 -0.76 13.26 8.69
N GLU A 218 -1.95 13.86 8.62
CA GLU A 218 -3.21 13.12 8.65
C GLU A 218 -3.41 12.29 7.38
N HIS A 219 -3.29 12.91 6.19
CA HIS A 219 -3.38 12.18 4.93
C HIS A 219 -2.32 11.08 4.88
N ALA A 220 -1.06 11.42 5.22
CA ALA A 220 0.04 10.47 5.22
C ALA A 220 -0.30 9.20 6.02
N ARG A 221 -0.94 9.32 7.19
CA ARG A 221 -1.25 8.17 8.06
C ARG A 221 -2.55 7.45 7.73
N THR A 222 -3.51 8.11 7.10
CA THR A 222 -4.90 7.63 7.03
C THR A 222 -5.41 7.30 5.63
N GLN A 223 -4.78 7.84 4.59
CA GLN A 223 -5.13 7.57 3.19
C GLN A 223 -4.06 6.71 2.52
N ASP A 224 -4.44 5.91 1.54
CA ASP A 224 -3.46 5.13 0.77
C ASP A 224 -2.62 6.08 -0.09
N VAL A 225 -1.30 5.95 0.05
CA VAL A 225 -0.31 6.65 -0.78
C VAL A 225 0.43 5.62 -1.60
N TRP A 226 0.33 5.75 -2.91
CA TRP A 226 0.81 4.73 -3.83
C TRP A 226 2.28 4.95 -4.19
N LEU A 227 3.16 3.98 -3.94
CA LEU A 227 4.56 4.00 -4.39
C LEU A 227 4.71 3.38 -5.78
N HIS A 228 3.76 3.70 -6.67
CA HIS A 228 3.77 3.33 -8.07
C HIS A 228 3.19 4.48 -8.91
N GLY A 229 3.56 4.53 -10.18
CA GLY A 229 2.98 5.43 -11.17
C GLY A 229 2.82 4.67 -12.47
N PHE A 230 3.43 5.16 -13.52
CA PHE A 230 3.74 4.35 -14.69
C PHE A 230 4.93 3.45 -14.32
N GLY A 231 5.05 2.24 -14.90
CA GLY A 231 6.15 1.34 -14.59
C GLY A 231 5.82 0.19 -13.62
N GLU A 232 6.85 -0.53 -13.19
CA GLU A 232 6.80 -1.58 -12.16
C GLU A 232 7.79 -1.22 -11.05
N SER A 233 7.30 -0.72 -9.91
CA SER A 233 8.13 -0.19 -8.83
C SER A 233 9.17 -1.19 -8.30
N LEU A 234 8.89 -2.49 -8.41
CA LEU A 234 9.80 -3.56 -7.98
C LEU A 234 11.07 -3.69 -8.83
N VAL A 235 11.17 -3.00 -9.98
CA VAL A 235 12.44 -2.94 -10.75
C VAL A 235 13.38 -1.85 -10.27
N HIS A 236 12.93 -0.95 -9.39
CA HIS A 236 13.81 0.06 -8.83
C HIS A 236 14.94 -0.61 -8.01
N PRO A 237 16.23 -0.32 -8.28
CA PRO A 237 17.34 -1.04 -7.64
C PRO A 237 17.36 -0.87 -6.11
N GLU A 238 16.89 0.27 -5.62
CA GLU A 238 16.76 0.56 -4.19
C GLU A 238 15.33 0.44 -3.66
N PHE A 239 14.42 -0.29 -4.33
CA PHE A 239 12.99 -0.38 -3.96
C PHE A 239 12.75 -0.59 -2.45
N ALA A 240 13.46 -1.55 -1.83
CA ALA A 240 13.31 -1.88 -0.42
C ALA A 240 13.57 -0.67 0.49
N LYS A 241 14.60 0.13 0.18
CA LYS A 241 14.95 1.34 0.92
C LYS A 241 13.84 2.39 0.86
N PHE A 242 13.23 2.59 -0.31
CA PHE A 242 12.15 3.55 -0.50
C PHE A 242 10.90 3.13 0.27
N MET A 243 10.52 1.85 0.17
CA MET A 243 9.36 1.30 0.87
C MET A 243 9.53 1.40 2.40
N SER A 244 10.66 0.94 2.92
CA SER A 244 10.96 1.01 4.35
C SER A 244 11.01 2.45 4.86
N TYR A 245 11.54 3.39 4.06
CA TYR A 245 11.59 4.80 4.42
C TYR A 245 10.20 5.41 4.59
N ALA A 246 9.32 5.25 3.58
CA ALA A 246 7.97 5.80 3.63
C ALA A 246 7.17 5.23 4.81
N ILE A 247 7.20 3.91 5.00
CA ILE A 247 6.51 3.24 6.11
C ILE A 247 7.07 3.70 7.46
N GLY A 248 8.40 3.80 7.58
CA GLY A 248 9.08 4.30 8.79
C GLY A 248 8.72 5.75 9.13
N LYS A 249 8.37 6.55 8.12
CA LYS A 249 7.84 7.92 8.30
C LYS A 249 6.35 7.98 8.62
N GLY A 250 5.69 6.82 8.75
CA GLY A 250 4.27 6.72 9.07
C GLY A 250 3.36 6.86 7.85
N VAL A 251 3.90 6.87 6.62
CA VAL A 251 3.09 6.88 5.40
C VAL A 251 2.35 5.56 5.27
N ASN A 252 1.04 5.64 5.04
CA ASN A 252 0.17 4.51 4.75
C ASN A 252 0.37 4.06 3.30
N ALA A 253 1.58 3.56 3.04
CA ALA A 253 2.09 3.26 1.72
C ALA A 253 1.57 1.92 1.18
N GLY A 254 1.26 1.89 -0.12
CA GLY A 254 0.91 0.69 -0.86
C GLY A 254 1.42 0.74 -2.29
N LEU A 255 1.28 -0.36 -3.03
CA LEU A 255 1.66 -0.42 -4.45
C LEU A 255 0.91 -1.50 -5.20
N SER A 256 0.85 -1.34 -6.52
CA SER A 256 0.41 -2.37 -7.44
C SER A 256 1.63 -3.10 -8.01
N ILE A 257 1.60 -4.43 -8.01
CA ILE A 257 2.70 -5.27 -8.49
C ILE A 257 2.17 -6.37 -9.40
N ASN A 258 2.98 -6.81 -10.36
CA ASN A 258 2.73 -8.09 -11.03
C ASN A 258 3.39 -9.23 -10.24
N PRO A 259 2.67 -10.33 -9.91
CA PRO A 259 3.24 -11.41 -9.10
C PRO A 259 4.39 -12.18 -9.77
N LEU A 260 4.63 -12.00 -11.08
CA LEU A 260 5.86 -12.45 -11.70
C LEU A 260 7.08 -11.82 -11.04
N MET A 261 7.00 -10.60 -10.48
CA MET A 261 8.14 -9.92 -9.86
C MET A 261 8.52 -10.46 -8.48
N LEU A 262 7.69 -11.34 -7.88
CA LEU A 262 7.91 -11.95 -6.56
C LEU A 262 9.00 -13.03 -6.60
N THR A 263 10.25 -12.62 -6.83
CA THR A 263 11.45 -13.43 -6.56
C THR A 263 11.64 -13.63 -5.06
N LYS A 264 12.50 -14.57 -4.62
CA LYS A 264 12.76 -14.84 -3.18
C LYS A 264 13.16 -13.55 -2.45
N LYS A 265 14.05 -12.75 -3.05
CA LYS A 265 14.51 -11.48 -2.50
C LYS A 265 13.37 -10.45 -2.42
N VAL A 266 12.70 -10.19 -3.54
CA VAL A 266 11.61 -9.19 -3.60
C VAL A 266 10.46 -9.54 -2.65
N ALA A 267 10.10 -10.82 -2.56
CA ALA A 267 9.11 -11.31 -1.62
C ALA A 267 9.53 -11.03 -0.17
N SER A 268 10.79 -11.30 0.21
CA SER A 268 11.27 -10.97 1.56
C SER A 268 11.24 -9.47 1.80
N ASP A 269 11.81 -8.67 0.89
CA ASP A 269 11.87 -7.20 1.03
C ASP A 269 10.47 -6.59 1.25
N LEU A 270 9.46 -7.06 0.50
CA LEU A 270 8.06 -6.63 0.66
C LEU A 270 7.48 -7.03 2.01
N LEU A 271 7.73 -8.26 2.47
CA LEU A 271 7.20 -8.74 3.76
C LEU A 271 7.89 -8.08 4.94
N ASP A 272 9.19 -7.77 4.81
CA ASP A 272 9.98 -7.09 5.84
C ASP A 272 9.56 -5.63 5.96
N ALA A 273 9.29 -4.95 4.83
CA ALA A 273 8.75 -3.59 4.86
C ALA A 273 7.28 -3.55 5.31
N ALA A 274 6.50 -4.60 5.01
CA ALA A 274 5.09 -4.74 5.38
C ALA A 274 4.21 -3.53 4.98
N PRO A 275 4.09 -3.24 3.67
CA PRO A 275 3.23 -2.17 3.16
C PRO A 275 1.78 -2.36 3.59
N ARG A 276 1.01 -1.26 3.63
CA ARG A 276 -0.39 -1.32 4.03
C ARG A 276 -1.20 -2.20 3.10
N HIS A 277 -0.99 -2.02 1.80
CA HIS A 277 -1.81 -2.61 0.75
C HIS A 277 -0.94 -2.97 -0.46
N LEU A 278 -1.07 -4.21 -0.92
CA LEU A 278 -0.60 -4.68 -2.21
C LEU A 278 -1.80 -4.92 -3.14
N TYR A 279 -1.83 -4.22 -4.26
CA TYR A 279 -2.63 -4.64 -5.41
C TYR A 279 -1.82 -5.66 -6.21
N ILE A 280 -2.37 -6.85 -6.40
CA ILE A 280 -1.75 -7.89 -7.21
C ILE A 280 -2.41 -7.88 -8.58
N ALA A 281 -1.71 -7.32 -9.57
CA ALA A 281 -2.20 -7.16 -10.91
C ALA A 281 -1.90 -8.43 -11.74
N LEU A 282 -2.90 -9.31 -11.86
CA LEU A 282 -2.77 -10.59 -12.55
C LEU A 282 -3.94 -10.75 -13.53
N ASP A 283 -3.73 -10.36 -14.79
CA ASP A 283 -4.72 -10.53 -15.86
C ASP A 283 -4.45 -11.80 -16.67
N GLY A 284 -5.51 -12.41 -17.18
CA GLY A 284 -5.48 -13.73 -17.82
C GLY A 284 -5.81 -14.85 -16.84
N HIS A 285 -5.97 -16.06 -17.39
CA HIS A 285 -6.26 -17.29 -16.66
C HIS A 285 -5.27 -18.42 -16.99
N ASP A 286 -4.41 -18.21 -17.99
CA ASP A 286 -3.39 -19.13 -18.47
C ASP A 286 -2.22 -18.36 -19.10
N ASP A 287 -1.19 -19.07 -19.57
CA ASP A 287 0.00 -18.45 -20.15
C ASP A 287 -0.28 -17.75 -21.49
N GLU A 288 -1.26 -18.21 -22.27
CA GLU A 288 -1.63 -17.63 -23.56
C GLU A 288 -2.31 -16.28 -23.39
N SER A 289 -3.37 -16.22 -22.57
CA SER A 289 -4.10 -14.99 -22.24
C SER A 289 -3.18 -13.98 -21.54
N PHE A 290 -2.31 -14.43 -20.64
CA PHE A 290 -1.34 -13.55 -20.00
C PHE A 290 -0.31 -13.00 -20.99
N GLU A 291 0.20 -13.81 -21.93
CA GLU A 291 1.09 -13.31 -22.98
C GLU A 291 0.38 -12.27 -23.84
N LYS A 292 -0.86 -12.55 -24.27
CA LYS A 292 -1.68 -11.63 -25.08
C LYS A 292 -1.95 -10.30 -24.38
N ILE A 293 -2.15 -10.31 -23.06
CA ILE A 293 -2.53 -9.11 -22.29
C ILE A 293 -1.29 -8.37 -21.76
N ARG A 294 -0.32 -9.09 -21.19
CA ARG A 294 0.82 -8.53 -20.43
C ARG A 294 2.14 -8.55 -21.22
N GLY A 295 2.19 -9.25 -22.35
CA GLY A 295 3.34 -9.28 -23.25
C GLY A 295 4.51 -10.17 -22.81
N VAL A 296 4.28 -11.14 -21.91
CA VAL A 296 5.33 -12.04 -21.40
C VAL A 296 4.91 -13.49 -21.52
N LYS A 297 5.74 -14.29 -22.20
CA LYS A 297 5.47 -15.72 -22.46
C LYS A 297 5.62 -16.58 -21.21
N ASN A 298 4.83 -17.65 -21.11
CA ASN A 298 4.98 -18.71 -20.08
C ASN A 298 5.04 -18.16 -18.64
N ALA A 299 4.27 -17.11 -18.36
CA ALA A 299 4.41 -16.31 -17.15
C ALA A 299 3.22 -16.35 -16.20
N TYR A 300 2.02 -16.72 -16.61
CA TYR A 300 0.85 -16.80 -15.74
C TYR A 300 1.04 -17.86 -14.65
N HIS A 301 1.32 -19.11 -15.03
CA HIS A 301 1.47 -20.20 -14.07
C HIS A 301 2.66 -19.95 -13.13
N LYS A 302 3.72 -19.33 -13.66
CA LYS A 302 4.88 -18.89 -12.86
C LYS A 302 4.49 -17.80 -11.86
N SER A 303 3.68 -16.82 -12.27
CA SER A 303 3.17 -15.75 -11.41
C SER A 303 2.24 -16.30 -10.32
N LYS A 304 1.27 -17.15 -10.68
CA LYS A 304 0.39 -17.86 -9.75
C LYS A 304 1.18 -18.63 -8.69
N ARG A 305 2.19 -19.41 -9.11
CA ARG A 305 3.07 -20.14 -8.18
C ARG A 305 3.86 -19.20 -7.26
N ARG A 306 4.38 -18.08 -7.78
CA ARG A 306 5.11 -17.09 -6.98
C ARG A 306 4.22 -16.43 -5.95
N LEU A 307 3.00 -16.05 -6.34
CA LEU A 307 2.01 -15.47 -5.44
C LEU A 307 1.62 -16.44 -4.31
N LEU A 308 1.27 -17.69 -4.63
CA LEU A 308 0.92 -18.69 -3.61
C LEU A 308 2.07 -18.92 -2.60
N LYS A 309 3.32 -18.88 -3.04
CA LYS A 309 4.48 -18.93 -2.13
C LYS A 309 4.58 -17.69 -1.26
N PHE A 310 4.35 -16.51 -1.83
CA PHE A 310 4.34 -15.25 -1.10
C PHE A 310 3.25 -15.21 -0.02
N LEU A 311 2.03 -15.69 -0.31
CA LEU A 311 0.93 -15.76 0.65
C LEU A 311 1.26 -16.67 1.85
N ARG A 312 1.80 -17.86 1.60
CA ARG A 312 2.26 -18.75 2.67
C ARG A 312 3.35 -18.11 3.52
N GLU A 313 4.29 -17.40 2.90
CA GLU A 313 5.38 -16.74 3.63
C GLU A 313 4.86 -15.54 4.44
N LYS A 314 3.89 -14.78 3.91
CA LYS A 314 3.19 -13.71 4.64
C LYS A 314 2.51 -14.25 5.88
N GLU A 315 1.76 -15.34 5.73
CA GLU A 315 1.06 -16.02 6.82
C GLU A 315 2.05 -16.53 7.86
N ARG A 316 3.10 -17.25 7.41
CA ARG A 316 4.16 -17.77 8.28
C ARG A 316 4.85 -16.68 9.08
N ARG A 317 5.05 -15.49 8.49
CA ARG A 317 5.65 -14.32 9.15
C ARG A 317 4.65 -13.46 9.94
N GLY A 318 3.35 -13.78 9.93
CA GLY A 318 2.31 -12.97 10.56
C GLY A 318 2.24 -11.52 10.05
N VAL A 319 2.50 -11.30 8.76
CA VAL A 319 2.55 -9.96 8.16
C VAL A 319 1.14 -9.47 7.80
N ASP A 320 0.78 -8.32 8.36
CA ASP A 320 -0.55 -7.68 8.25
C ASP A 320 -0.65 -6.71 7.06
N THR A 321 -0.18 -7.14 5.89
CA THR A 321 -0.35 -6.44 4.62
C THR A 321 -1.68 -6.85 3.98
N ARG A 322 -2.53 -5.88 3.61
CA ARG A 322 -3.74 -6.18 2.84
C ARG A 322 -3.34 -6.55 1.41
N ILE A 323 -3.96 -7.58 0.85
CA ILE A 323 -3.75 -8.03 -0.52
C ILE A 323 -5.08 -7.98 -1.27
N SER A 324 -5.13 -7.17 -2.31
CA SER A 324 -6.23 -7.18 -3.27
C SER A 324 -5.74 -7.67 -4.61
N LEU A 325 -6.20 -8.84 -5.04
CA LEU A 325 -5.94 -9.30 -6.40
C LEU A 325 -6.87 -8.56 -7.35
N SER A 326 -6.31 -8.01 -8.42
CA SER A 326 -7.08 -7.27 -9.41
C SER A 326 -6.89 -7.80 -10.81
N MET A 327 -8.02 -7.89 -11.52
CA MET A 327 -8.12 -8.14 -12.95
C MET A 327 -8.86 -6.97 -13.60
N ILE A 328 -8.37 -6.49 -14.74
CA ILE A 328 -9.05 -5.47 -15.53
C ILE A 328 -10.22 -6.12 -16.27
N ASP A 329 -11.41 -5.52 -16.15
CA ASP A 329 -12.62 -5.92 -16.87
C ASP A 329 -12.69 -5.29 -18.26
N PHE A 330 -12.25 -6.05 -19.27
CA PHE A 330 -12.29 -5.66 -20.68
C PHE A 330 -12.41 -6.90 -21.58
N PRO A 331 -12.74 -6.77 -22.88
CA PRO A 331 -13.05 -7.88 -23.77
C PRO A 331 -12.05 -9.04 -23.76
N ASN A 332 -10.74 -8.75 -23.65
CA ASN A 332 -9.71 -9.80 -23.70
C ASN A 332 -9.56 -10.60 -22.39
N ASN A 333 -10.24 -10.21 -21.31
CA ASN A 333 -10.09 -10.81 -19.98
C ASN A 333 -11.43 -11.12 -19.29
N ARG A 334 -12.52 -10.45 -19.69
CA ARG A 334 -13.83 -10.48 -19.01
C ARG A 334 -14.38 -11.88 -18.80
N GLN A 335 -14.29 -12.73 -19.83
CA GLN A 335 -14.85 -14.08 -19.79
C GLN A 335 -14.17 -14.96 -18.71
N SER A 336 -12.96 -14.61 -18.30
CA SER A 336 -12.17 -15.36 -17.32
C SER A 336 -12.35 -14.85 -15.89
N ILE A 337 -13.01 -13.71 -15.70
CA ILE A 337 -13.09 -13.05 -14.38
C ILE A 337 -13.84 -13.92 -13.38
N GLU A 338 -15.00 -14.46 -13.74
CA GLU A 338 -15.83 -15.24 -12.80
C GLU A 338 -15.10 -16.50 -12.31
N GLU A 339 -14.44 -17.23 -13.21
CA GLU A 339 -13.67 -18.44 -12.86
C GLU A 339 -12.47 -18.10 -11.97
N VAL A 340 -11.72 -17.06 -12.34
CA VAL A 340 -10.50 -16.66 -11.64
C VAL A 340 -10.83 -16.04 -10.27
N GLU A 341 -11.94 -15.30 -10.17
CA GLU A 341 -12.45 -14.75 -8.92
C GLU A 341 -12.73 -15.84 -7.89
N ALA A 342 -13.47 -16.87 -8.27
CA ALA A 342 -13.80 -17.98 -7.38
C ALA A 342 -12.53 -18.67 -6.84
N PHE A 343 -11.54 -18.91 -7.69
CA PHE A 343 -10.27 -19.50 -7.27
C PHE A 343 -9.52 -18.63 -6.25
N TRP A 344 -9.40 -17.32 -6.50
CA TRP A 344 -8.61 -16.42 -5.67
C TRP A 344 -9.29 -16.01 -4.36
N ASN A 345 -10.61 -15.84 -4.36
CA ASN A 345 -11.37 -15.60 -3.13
C ASN A 345 -11.28 -16.78 -2.16
N ALA A 346 -11.04 -18.00 -2.67
CA ALA A 346 -10.82 -19.19 -1.85
C ALA A 346 -9.38 -19.31 -1.29
N GLN A 347 -8.42 -18.46 -1.73
CA GLN A 347 -7.05 -18.52 -1.23
C GLN A 347 -6.88 -17.74 0.07
N GLU A 348 -6.37 -18.41 1.10
CA GLU A 348 -5.99 -17.76 2.34
C GLU A 348 -4.91 -16.69 2.11
N GLY A 349 -5.09 -15.53 2.74
CA GLY A 349 -4.20 -14.37 2.59
C GLY A 349 -4.53 -13.42 1.44
N ILE A 350 -5.54 -13.72 0.60
CA ILE A 350 -6.18 -12.75 -0.30
C ILE A 350 -7.35 -12.10 0.45
N ASP A 351 -7.33 -10.78 0.62
CA ASP A 351 -8.42 -10.06 1.29
C ASP A 351 -9.59 -9.78 0.34
N HIS A 352 -9.29 -9.46 -0.92
CA HIS A 352 -10.32 -9.20 -1.94
C HIS A 352 -9.83 -9.59 -3.34
N PHE A 353 -10.73 -10.15 -4.13
CA PHE A 353 -10.65 -10.07 -5.59
C PHE A 353 -11.37 -8.80 -6.09
N VAL A 354 -10.81 -8.12 -7.08
CA VAL A 354 -11.36 -6.88 -7.65
C VAL A 354 -11.33 -6.95 -9.18
N ALA A 355 -12.51 -7.11 -9.78
CA ALA A 355 -12.71 -6.83 -11.20
C ALA A 355 -12.68 -5.31 -11.42
N LYS A 356 -11.50 -4.77 -11.72
CA LYS A 356 -11.28 -3.33 -11.92
C LYS A 356 -11.90 -2.89 -13.25
N PRO A 357 -12.66 -1.79 -13.28
CA PRO A 357 -13.10 -1.20 -14.53
C PRO A 357 -11.90 -0.87 -15.43
N PHE A 358 -12.06 -1.12 -16.73
CA PHE A 358 -11.09 -0.64 -17.71
C PHE A 358 -11.02 0.89 -17.70
N VAL A 359 -9.82 1.43 -17.84
CA VAL A 359 -9.56 2.87 -17.92
C VAL A 359 -8.90 3.21 -19.25
N SER A 360 -9.44 4.22 -19.91
CA SER A 360 -8.92 4.80 -21.16
C SER A 360 -8.00 6.01 -20.90
N TRP A 361 -7.51 6.11 -19.66
CA TRP A 361 -6.58 7.10 -19.16
C TRP A 361 -7.11 8.52 -19.24
N ASP A 362 -6.77 9.26 -20.28
CA ASP A 362 -7.18 10.63 -20.53
C ASP A 362 -7.96 10.73 -21.86
N GLY A 363 -8.31 9.58 -22.46
CA GLY A 363 -8.92 9.50 -23.78
C GLY A 363 -7.94 9.67 -24.96
N LYS A 364 -6.62 9.78 -24.72
CA LYS A 364 -5.63 10.08 -25.77
C LYS A 364 -4.64 8.95 -26.06
N ALA A 365 -4.75 7.80 -25.40
CA ALA A 365 -4.01 6.59 -25.73
C ALA A 365 -4.80 5.75 -26.75
N GLU A 366 -4.67 6.06 -28.05
CA GLU A 366 -5.55 5.54 -29.10
C GLU A 366 -5.65 4.02 -29.15
N ASP A 367 -4.52 3.31 -29.15
CA ASP A 367 -4.46 1.85 -29.19
C ASP A 367 -5.11 1.20 -27.96
N VAL A 368 -4.94 1.79 -26.79
CA VAL A 368 -5.59 1.36 -25.53
C VAL A 368 -7.11 1.58 -25.62
N ASN A 369 -7.53 2.72 -26.13
CA ASN A 369 -8.95 3.10 -26.17
C ASN A 369 -9.77 2.23 -27.14
N LEU A 370 -9.10 1.64 -28.14
CA LEU A 370 -9.70 0.65 -29.05
C LEU A 370 -9.96 -0.72 -28.38
N LEU A 371 -9.44 -0.96 -27.17
CA LEU A 371 -9.68 -2.22 -26.45
C LEU A 371 -11.04 -2.26 -25.74
N VAL A 372 -11.77 -1.15 -25.67
CA VAL A 372 -13.07 -1.07 -24.97
C VAL A 372 -14.20 -1.54 -25.89
N HIS A 373 -15.21 -2.20 -25.32
CA HIS A 373 -16.43 -2.53 -26.08
C HIS A 373 -17.23 -1.25 -26.37
N PRO A 374 -17.81 -1.09 -27.59
CA PRO A 374 -18.64 0.07 -27.94
C PRO A 374 -19.77 0.35 -26.93
N ASP A 375 -20.34 -0.71 -26.33
CA ASP A 375 -21.47 -0.62 -25.39
C ASP A 375 -21.07 -0.15 -23.97
N LYS A 376 -19.77 -0.05 -23.68
CA LYS A 376 -19.25 0.52 -22.43
C LYS A 376 -18.60 1.90 -22.63
N VAL A 377 -18.73 2.50 -23.81
CA VAL A 377 -18.45 3.94 -23.97
C VAL A 377 -19.45 4.68 -23.08
N LYS A 378 -18.98 5.21 -21.95
CA LYS A 378 -19.83 6.04 -21.10
C LYS A 378 -20.34 7.18 -21.99
N PRO A 379 -21.67 7.39 -22.09
CA PRO A 379 -22.20 8.51 -22.86
C PRO A 379 -21.52 9.77 -22.35
N GLN A 380 -21.06 10.62 -23.26
CA GLN A 380 -20.56 11.93 -22.84
C GLN A 380 -21.70 12.59 -22.05
N PRO A 381 -21.44 13.00 -20.82
CA PRO A 381 -22.48 13.55 -19.96
C PRO A 381 -23.13 14.73 -20.68
N ALA A 382 -24.47 14.80 -20.62
CA ALA A 382 -25.23 15.91 -21.16
C ALA A 382 -24.90 17.26 -20.49
N GLN A 383 -24.11 17.23 -19.40
CA GLN A 383 -23.72 18.39 -18.61
C GLN A 383 -22.39 18.96 -19.08
N ASN A 384 -22.43 20.24 -19.45
CA ASN A 384 -21.26 21.06 -19.74
C ASN A 384 -20.67 21.66 -18.44
N LYS A 385 -20.53 20.91 -17.34
CA LYS A 385 -19.94 21.43 -16.08
C LYS A 385 -18.86 20.49 -15.57
N VAL A 386 -17.65 21.01 -15.37
CA VAL A 386 -16.50 20.23 -14.89
C VAL A 386 -16.80 19.59 -13.53
N LEU A 387 -16.58 18.27 -13.42
CA LEU A 387 -16.72 17.48 -12.18
C LEU A 387 -15.37 17.07 -11.58
N CYS A 388 -14.33 16.91 -12.41
CA CYS A 388 -13.00 16.49 -11.99
C CYS A 388 -12.51 17.25 -10.75
N ASP A 389 -12.03 16.53 -9.74
CA ASP A 389 -11.61 17.04 -8.44
C ASP A 389 -10.09 16.94 -8.19
N PHE A 390 -9.36 16.27 -9.08
CA PHE A 390 -7.92 16.01 -8.90
C PHE A 390 -7.10 17.27 -8.56
N PRO A 391 -7.28 18.43 -9.23
CA PRO A 391 -6.51 19.64 -8.90
C PRO A 391 -6.77 20.22 -7.51
N TRP A 392 -7.84 19.82 -6.83
CA TRP A 392 -8.16 20.23 -5.45
C TRP A 392 -7.85 19.15 -4.43
N GLU A 393 -7.72 17.89 -4.84
CA GLU A 393 -7.55 16.78 -3.91
C GLU A 393 -6.12 16.29 -3.78
N LYS A 394 -5.40 16.02 -4.88
CA LYS A 394 -4.11 15.29 -4.80
C LYS A 394 -3.17 15.62 -5.96
N MET A 395 -1.86 15.51 -5.72
CA MET A 395 -0.81 15.53 -6.74
C MET A 395 -0.11 14.19 -6.87
N THR A 396 0.62 14.01 -7.97
CA THR A 396 1.54 12.89 -8.19
C THR A 396 2.95 13.41 -8.38
N VAL A 397 3.93 12.80 -7.70
CA VAL A 397 5.36 13.11 -7.88
C VAL A 397 5.98 12.06 -8.78
N SER A 398 6.50 12.49 -9.92
CA SER A 398 7.13 11.65 -10.95
C SER A 398 8.56 11.27 -10.58
N TRP A 399 9.13 10.27 -11.24
CA TRP A 399 10.46 9.76 -10.91
C TRP A 399 11.58 10.83 -10.97
N ASP A 400 11.46 11.82 -11.84
CA ASP A 400 12.43 12.93 -11.98
C ASP A 400 12.11 14.16 -11.11
N GLY A 401 11.15 14.02 -10.19
CA GLY A 401 10.75 15.06 -9.26
C GLY A 401 9.67 16.00 -9.81
N ASP A 402 9.28 15.88 -11.07
CA ASP A 402 8.16 16.67 -11.61
C ASP A 402 6.86 16.31 -10.90
N VAL A 403 6.13 17.34 -10.48
CA VAL A 403 4.84 17.20 -9.83
C VAL A 403 3.72 17.51 -10.82
N VAL A 404 2.77 16.59 -10.96
CA VAL A 404 1.64 16.69 -11.89
C VAL A 404 0.30 16.65 -11.15
N PRO A 405 -0.77 17.26 -11.67
CA PRO A 405 -2.05 17.33 -10.98
C PRO A 405 -2.86 16.03 -11.09
N CYS A 406 -2.42 15.05 -11.89
CA CYS A 406 -3.21 13.89 -12.25
C CYS A 406 -2.34 12.66 -12.49
N CYS A 407 -2.72 11.52 -11.92
CA CYS A 407 -2.04 10.25 -12.14
C CYS A 407 -2.26 9.65 -13.53
N PHE A 408 -3.19 10.18 -14.33
CA PHE A 408 -3.39 9.79 -15.74
C PHE A 408 -2.47 10.55 -16.70
N ASP A 409 -1.70 11.54 -16.24
CA ASP A 409 -0.78 12.30 -17.10
C ASP A 409 0.51 11.52 -17.39
N TYR A 410 0.41 10.46 -18.19
CA TYR A 410 1.53 9.56 -18.51
C TYR A 410 2.72 10.25 -19.19
N ASN A 411 2.49 11.42 -19.81
CA ASN A 411 3.52 12.21 -20.47
C ASN A 411 3.89 13.50 -19.73
N LYS A 412 3.36 13.72 -18.53
CA LYS A 412 3.58 14.97 -17.77
C LYS A 412 3.30 16.22 -18.60
N ARG A 413 2.26 16.19 -19.44
CA ARG A 413 1.90 17.31 -20.33
C ARG A 413 1.53 18.57 -19.56
N TYR A 414 1.21 18.44 -18.27
CA TYR A 414 0.97 19.58 -17.39
C TYR A 414 1.75 19.46 -16.08
N ALA A 415 3.08 19.63 -16.15
CA ALA A 415 3.93 19.72 -14.97
C ALA A 415 3.71 21.04 -14.20
N LEU A 416 3.32 20.92 -12.93
CA LEU A 416 3.04 22.03 -12.01
C LEU A 416 4.32 22.69 -11.49
N GLY A 417 5.35 21.91 -11.26
CA GLY A 417 6.64 22.32 -10.71
C GLY A 417 7.53 21.10 -10.49
N ASN A 418 8.71 21.29 -9.88
CA ASN A 418 9.62 20.20 -9.58
C ASN A 418 10.01 20.21 -8.10
N ILE A 419 9.80 19.10 -7.39
CA ILE A 419 10.06 18.98 -5.95
C ILE A 419 11.54 19.12 -5.59
N ASN A 420 12.47 19.09 -6.55
CA ASN A 420 13.88 19.35 -6.26
C ASN A 420 14.16 20.86 -6.11
N THR A 421 13.38 21.72 -6.77
CA THR A 421 13.58 23.18 -6.80
C THR A 421 12.55 23.97 -6.01
N GLU A 422 11.35 23.42 -5.84
CA GLU A 422 10.20 24.04 -5.17
C GLU A 422 9.72 23.12 -4.03
N SER A 423 9.01 23.68 -3.05
CA SER A 423 8.32 22.91 -2.00
C SER A 423 6.95 22.42 -2.49
N LEU A 424 6.42 21.36 -1.87
CA LEU A 424 5.07 20.87 -2.15
C LEU A 424 4.00 21.94 -1.91
N GLN A 425 4.21 22.81 -0.91
CA GLN A 425 3.28 23.90 -0.58
C GLN A 425 3.24 24.97 -1.69
N GLU A 426 4.41 25.35 -2.22
CA GLU A 426 4.52 26.30 -3.34
C GLU A 426 3.87 25.75 -4.60
N ILE A 427 4.07 24.47 -4.90
CA ILE A 427 3.46 23.82 -6.08
C ILE A 427 1.93 23.71 -5.92
N TRP A 428 1.45 23.34 -4.73
CA TRP A 428 0.03 23.06 -4.46
C TRP A 428 -0.90 24.27 -4.64
N ASN A 429 -0.41 25.48 -4.37
CA ASN A 429 -1.09 26.74 -4.60
C ASN A 429 -0.30 27.68 -5.51
N GLY A 430 0.56 27.11 -6.37
CA GLY A 430 1.33 27.84 -7.35
C GLY A 430 0.50 28.24 -8.56
N GLU A 431 1.03 29.17 -9.35
CA GLU A 431 0.30 29.78 -10.46
C GLU A 431 -0.19 28.77 -11.50
N LYS A 432 0.58 27.71 -11.80
CA LYS A 432 0.13 26.65 -12.73
C LYS A 432 -1.07 25.87 -12.19
N MET A 433 -1.08 25.53 -10.90
CA MET A 433 -2.23 24.87 -10.28
C MET A 433 -3.44 25.81 -10.22
N HIS A 434 -3.23 27.08 -9.90
CA HIS A 434 -4.30 28.09 -9.92
C HIS A 434 -4.86 28.32 -11.31
N ALA A 435 -4.02 28.36 -12.35
CA ALA A 435 -4.46 28.47 -13.73
C ALA A 435 -5.35 27.30 -14.14
N LEU A 436 -4.95 26.07 -13.82
CA LEU A 436 -5.76 24.87 -14.04
C LEU A 436 -7.11 24.94 -13.32
N ARG A 437 -7.13 25.34 -12.04
CA ARG A 437 -8.37 25.50 -11.28
C ARG A 437 -9.26 26.60 -11.87
N ARG A 438 -8.70 27.73 -12.31
CA ARG A 438 -9.45 28.82 -12.99
C ARG A 438 -10.09 28.33 -14.28
N GLU A 439 -9.36 27.59 -15.12
CA GLU A 439 -9.90 26.99 -16.34
C GLU A 439 -11.10 26.08 -16.05
N MET A 440 -10.98 25.22 -15.03
CA MET A 440 -12.04 24.28 -14.64
C MET A 440 -13.25 24.99 -14.00
N ILE A 441 -13.03 25.96 -13.10
CA ILE A 441 -14.08 26.80 -12.49
C ILE A 441 -14.86 27.57 -13.56
N ALA A 442 -14.14 28.15 -14.52
CA ALA A 442 -14.75 28.89 -15.62
C ALA A 442 -15.37 27.99 -16.69
N ASN A 443 -15.25 26.67 -16.56
CA ASN A 443 -15.67 25.68 -17.54
C ASN A 443 -15.09 25.95 -18.95
N LYS A 444 -13.84 26.42 -19.00
CA LYS A 444 -13.07 26.81 -20.19
C LYS A 444 -11.70 26.15 -20.14
N VAL A 445 -11.69 24.83 -20.23
CA VAL A 445 -10.47 24.01 -20.10
C VAL A 445 -9.72 23.95 -21.43
N THR A 446 -8.51 24.49 -21.46
CA THR A 446 -7.68 24.61 -22.67
C THR A 446 -6.29 24.02 -22.51
N ASN A 447 -5.88 23.67 -21.29
CA ASN A 447 -4.58 23.04 -21.05
C ASN A 447 -4.44 21.67 -21.76
N PRO A 448 -3.22 21.29 -22.19
CA PRO A 448 -2.98 20.12 -23.03
C PRO A 448 -3.27 18.77 -22.34
N LEU A 449 -3.29 18.74 -21.00
CA LEU A 449 -3.65 17.54 -20.25
C LEU A 449 -5.18 17.33 -20.31
N CYS A 450 -5.94 18.30 -19.83
CA CYS A 450 -7.37 18.15 -19.58
C CYS A 450 -8.26 18.46 -20.78
N GLN A 451 -7.78 19.22 -21.77
CA GLN A 451 -8.55 19.46 -22.99
C GLN A 451 -8.83 18.12 -23.70
N GLY A 452 -10.10 17.77 -23.88
CA GLY A 452 -10.51 16.49 -24.47
C GLY A 452 -10.42 15.29 -23.54
N CYS A 453 -10.15 15.48 -22.25
CA CYS A 453 -10.17 14.39 -21.27
C CYS A 453 -11.61 13.88 -21.08
N GLU A 454 -11.81 12.58 -21.27
CA GLU A 454 -13.13 11.94 -21.15
C GLU A 454 -13.71 11.99 -19.72
N TYR A 455 -12.83 12.07 -18.72
CA TYR A 455 -13.18 12.07 -17.30
C TYR A 455 -13.49 13.46 -16.75
N LEU A 456 -13.30 14.52 -17.54
CA LEU A 456 -13.43 15.90 -17.08
C LEU A 456 -14.83 16.24 -16.53
N TYR A 457 -15.85 15.67 -17.17
CA TYR A 457 -17.26 15.92 -16.90
C TYR A 457 -17.97 14.72 -16.26
N GLN A 458 -17.22 13.67 -15.91
CA GLN A 458 -17.77 12.44 -15.35
C GLN A 458 -17.34 12.31 -13.90
N ASP A 459 -18.20 11.71 -13.07
CA ASP A 459 -17.77 11.27 -11.75
C ASP A 459 -16.67 10.22 -11.95
N ILE A 460 -15.43 10.58 -11.60
CA ILE A 460 -14.29 9.65 -11.57
C ILE A 460 -14.41 8.83 -10.30
N VAL A 461 -15.44 8.00 -10.23
CA VAL A 461 -15.62 7.02 -9.17
C VAL A 461 -15.30 5.66 -9.78
N PRO A 462 -14.15 5.05 -9.42
CA PRO A 462 -13.96 3.60 -9.53
C PRO A 462 -14.99 2.84 -8.69
#